data_AF-A0A2V9GEU7-F1
#
_entry.id   AF-A0A2V9GEU7-F1
#
_cell.length_a   1.000
_cell.length_b   1.000
_cell.length_c   1.000
_cell.angle_alpha   90.00
_cell.angle_beta   90.00
_cell.angle_gamma   90.00
#
_symmetry.space_group_name_H-M   'P 1'
#
loop_
_entity.id
_entity.type
_entity.pdbx_description
1 polymer ?
#
loop_
_entity_poly.entity_id
_entity_poly.type
_entity_poly.pdbx_seq_one_letter_code
_entity_poly.pdbx_strand_id
1 'polypeptide(L)'
;MNGAGKIVMECVIETKASMILQFIDGLRGDLQVTFEEGTSAAWLYDLLRPHVTKLVVCDPRKNASMREGNQSDKIDARRLAELLRLNHLNPRLSR
;
A
#
# COMPACT_ATOMS: atom_id res chain seq x y z
N MET A 1 2.80 8.80 -2.50
CA MET A 1 2.67 9.56 -3.77
C MET A 1 1.53 10.55 -3.61
N ASN A 2 1.58 11.74 -4.19
CA ASN A 2 0.44 12.67 -4.17
C ASN A 2 -0.51 12.42 -5.36
N GLY A 3 -1.64 13.14 -5.41
CA GLY A 3 -2.64 12.99 -6.48
C GLY A 3 -2.09 13.25 -7.90
N ALA A 4 -1.01 14.02 -8.03
CA ALA A 4 -0.34 14.31 -9.31
C ALA A 4 0.66 13.22 -9.74
N GLY A 5 0.80 12.11 -8.99
CA GLY A 5 1.75 11.05 -9.31
C GLY A 5 3.18 11.30 -8.81
N LYS A 6 3.42 12.39 -8.06
CA LYS A 6 4.75 12.70 -7.54
C LYS A 6 5.04 11.91 -6.26
N ILE A 7 6.22 11.31 -6.17
CA ILE A 7 6.73 10.75 -4.92
C ILE A 7 7.11 11.91 -4.00
N VAL A 8 6.43 12.01 -2.85
CA VAL A 8 6.67 13.05 -1.84
C VAL A 8 7.60 12.54 -0.74
N MET A 9 7.45 11.27 -0.36
CA MET A 9 8.25 10.61 0.67
C MET A 9 8.37 9.12 0.36
N GLU A 10 9.48 8.54 0.78
CA GLU A 10 9.76 7.12 0.73
C GLU A 10 10.63 6.75 1.94
N CYS A 11 10.28 5.67 2.64
CA CYS A 11 10.99 5.22 3.83
C CYS A 11 10.81 3.71 4.02
N VAL A 12 11.72 3.11 4.77
CA VAL A 12 11.57 1.75 5.30
C VAL A 12 11.18 1.88 6.76
N ILE A 13 10.12 1.20 7.18
CA ILE A 13 9.62 1.18 8.55
C ILE A 13 9.63 -0.25 9.07
N GLU A 14 9.86 -0.41 10.37
CA GLU A 14 9.73 -1.71 11.00
C GLU A 14 8.29 -2.22 10.91
N THR A 15 8.12 -3.53 10.73
CA THR A 15 6.82 -4.21 10.77
C THR A 15 6.31 -4.33 12.21
N LYS A 16 6.14 -3.18 12.89
CA LYS A 16 5.68 -3.05 14.27
C LYS A 16 4.51 -2.08 14.30
N ALA A 17 3.41 -2.49 14.94
CA ALA A 17 2.16 -1.72 14.97
C ALA A 17 2.38 -0.24 15.34
N SER A 18 3.13 0.03 16.41
CA SER A 18 3.39 1.39 16.87
C SER A 18 4.14 2.24 15.83
N MET A 19 5.12 1.66 15.13
CA MET A 19 5.92 2.38 14.13
C MET A 19 5.08 2.70 12.89
N ILE A 20 4.26 1.73 12.46
CA ILE A 20 3.33 1.90 11.34
C ILE A 20 2.28 2.98 11.65
N LEU A 21 1.64 2.91 12.83
CA LEU A 21 0.62 3.88 13.22
C LEU A 21 1.20 5.29 13.37
N GLN A 22 2.36 5.44 14.04
CA GLN A 22 3.03 6.74 14.14
C GLN A 22 3.36 7.33 12.78
N PHE A 23 3.78 6.51 11.82
CA PHE A 23 4.04 6.94 10.46
C PHE A 23 2.76 7.42 9.76
N ILE A 24 1.68 6.66 9.87
CA ILE A 24 0.38 6.99 9.25
C ILE A 24 -0.22 8.25 9.86
N ASP A 25 -0.21 8.39 11.18
CA ASP A 25 -0.73 9.56 11.91
C ASP A 25 0.06 10.86 11.59
N GLY A 26 1.32 10.72 11.18
CA GLY A 26 2.13 11.85 10.72
C GLY A 26 1.72 12.40 9.34
N LEU A 27 0.94 11.65 8.56
CA LEU A 27 0.45 12.05 7.24
C LEU A 27 -0.87 12.82 7.37
N ARG A 28 -1.07 13.81 6.50
CA ARG A 28 -2.28 14.65 6.50
C ARG A 28 -3.08 14.48 5.20
N GLY A 29 -4.40 14.62 5.31
CA GLY A 29 -5.35 14.58 4.19
C GLY A 29 -5.95 13.20 3.94
N ASP A 30 -6.58 13.03 2.78
CA ASP A 30 -7.22 11.78 2.38
C ASP A 30 -6.19 10.70 2.04
N LEU A 31 -5.86 9.89 3.03
CA LEU A 31 -4.85 8.86 2.89
C LEU A 31 -5.43 7.59 2.28
N GLN A 32 -4.93 7.22 1.10
CA GLN A 32 -5.24 5.95 0.44
C GLN A 32 -4.01 5.04 0.53
N VAL A 33 -4.20 3.83 1.02
CA VAL A 33 -3.14 2.84 1.23
C VAL A 33 -3.44 1.55 0.47
N THR A 34 -2.38 0.93 -0.05
CA THR A 34 -2.46 -0.41 -0.64
C THR A 34 -1.24 -1.24 -0.27
N PHE A 35 -1.42 -2.55 -0.20
CA PHE A 35 -0.37 -3.55 -0.07
C PHE A 35 -0.82 -4.87 -0.69
N GLU A 36 0.14 -5.76 -0.96
CA GLU A 36 -0.14 -7.11 -1.47
C GLU A 36 -0.64 -8.04 -0.37
N GLU A 37 -1.51 -8.98 -0.76
CA GLU A 37 -1.90 -10.09 0.09
C GLU A 37 -0.68 -10.96 0.43
N GLY A 38 -0.55 -11.28 1.72
CA GLY A 38 0.54 -12.07 2.26
C GLY A 38 0.24 -12.47 3.70
N THR A 39 1.21 -13.09 4.36
CA THR A 39 1.03 -13.68 5.71
C THR A 39 0.43 -12.70 6.73
N SER A 40 0.86 -11.43 6.69
CA SER A 40 0.44 -10.41 7.66
C SER A 40 -0.65 -9.47 7.13
N ALA A 41 -1.23 -9.74 5.95
CA ALA A 41 -2.15 -8.83 5.29
C ALA A 41 -3.43 -8.56 6.10
N ALA A 42 -4.02 -9.60 6.71
CA ALA A 42 -5.22 -9.45 7.54
C ALA A 42 -4.94 -8.57 8.76
N TRP A 43 -3.84 -8.83 9.48
CA TRP A 43 -3.42 -8.02 10.62
C TRP A 43 -3.16 -6.56 10.24
N LEU A 44 -2.45 -6.31 9.15
CA LEU A 44 -2.16 -4.95 8.69
C LEU A 44 -3.43 -4.24 8.21
N TYR A 45 -4.38 -4.98 7.63
CA TYR A 45 -5.67 -4.45 7.23
C TYR A 45 -6.46 -3.94 8.44
N ASP A 46 -6.61 -4.78 9.47
CA ASP A 46 -7.34 -4.42 10.69
C ASP A 46 -6.65 -3.26 11.42
N LEU A 47 -5.32 -3.25 11.44
CA LEU A 47 -4.53 -2.16 12.03
C LEU A 47 -4.75 -0.81 11.34
N LEU A 48 -4.80 -0.79 10.01
CA LEU A 48 -4.83 0.46 9.24
C LEU A 48 -6.22 0.96 8.90
N ARG A 49 -7.22 0.08 8.81
CA ARG A 49 -8.59 0.43 8.41
C ARG A 49 -9.18 1.65 9.15
N PRO A 50 -9.01 1.84 10.47
CA PRO A 50 -9.57 3.01 11.15
C PRO A 50 -8.78 4.31 10.93
N HIS A 51 -7.58 4.25 10.34
CA HIS A 51 -6.67 5.41 10.22
C HIS A 51 -6.59 5.98 8.79
N VAL A 52 -7.21 5.32 7.80
CA VAL A 52 -7.06 5.68 6.38
C VAL A 52 -8.40 5.82 5.68
N THR A 53 -8.48 6.69 4.67
CA THR A 53 -9.70 6.94 3.90
C THR A 53 -10.04 5.76 2.98
N LYS A 54 -9.02 5.09 2.42
CA LYS A 54 -9.19 3.91 1.56
C LYS A 54 -8.07 2.92 1.81
N LEU A 55 -8.42 1.65 1.91
CA LEU A 55 -7.49 0.55 2.10
C LEU A 55 -7.76 -0.56 1.10
N VAL A 56 -6.75 -0.91 0.30
CA VAL A 56 -6.87 -1.96 -0.73
C VAL A 56 -5.79 -3.01 -0.55
N VAL A 57 -6.21 -4.24 -0.24
CA VAL A 57 -5.35 -5.42 -0.31
C VAL A 57 -5.44 -6.00 -1.72
N CYS A 58 -4.32 -6.10 -2.42
CA CYS A 58 -4.28 -6.58 -3.80
C CYS A 58 -3.73 -8.00 -3.91
N ASP A 59 -4.26 -8.79 -4.87
CA ASP A 59 -3.80 -10.16 -5.10
C ASP A 59 -2.46 -10.16 -5.85
N PRO A 60 -1.36 -10.65 -5.24
CA PRO A 60 -0.03 -10.64 -5.86
C PRO A 60 0.00 -11.45 -7.16
N ARG A 61 -0.85 -12.47 -7.34
CA ARG A 61 -0.90 -13.28 -8.57
C ARG A 61 -1.46 -12.51 -9.75
N LYS A 62 -2.40 -11.61 -9.51
CA LYS A 62 -2.98 -10.74 -10.53
C LYS A 62 -2.06 -9.58 -10.90
N ASN A 63 -1.19 -9.18 -9.97
CA ASN A 63 -0.16 -8.17 -10.21
C ASN A 63 1.15 -8.78 -10.74
N ALA A 64 1.34 -10.10 -10.66
CA ALA A 64 2.55 -10.78 -11.13
C ALA A 64 2.78 -10.60 -12.65
N SER A 65 1.72 -10.59 -13.45
CA SER A 65 1.80 -10.29 -14.89
C SER A 65 2.31 -8.88 -15.19
N MET A 66 2.25 -7.99 -14.21
CA MET A 66 2.75 -6.64 -14.33
C MET A 66 4.26 -6.61 -14.02
N ARG A 67 4.82 -7.52 -13.21
CA ARG A 67 6.23 -7.52 -12.75
C ARG A 67 7.26 -7.77 -13.86
N GLU A 68 7.47 -6.79 -14.74
CA GLU A 68 8.56 -6.75 -15.71
C GLU A 68 9.75 -5.94 -15.17
N GLY A 69 10.97 -6.45 -15.35
CA GLY A 69 12.23 -5.75 -15.02
C GLY A 69 12.80 -6.04 -13.63
N ASN A 70 13.68 -5.15 -13.16
CA ASN A 70 14.42 -5.31 -11.90
C ASN A 70 13.48 -5.21 -10.69
N GLN A 71 13.51 -6.21 -9.81
CA GLN A 71 12.62 -6.30 -8.66
C GLN A 71 13.29 -5.73 -7.41
N SER A 72 12.58 -4.88 -6.68
CA SER A 72 12.93 -4.46 -5.33
C SER A 72 11.67 -3.96 -4.64
N ASP A 73 11.61 -4.11 -3.32
CA ASP A 73 10.47 -3.65 -2.49
C ASP A 73 10.11 -2.19 -2.77
N LYS A 74 11.12 -1.36 -3.04
CA LYS A 74 10.95 0.06 -3.39
C LYS A 74 10.25 0.26 -4.74
N ILE A 75 10.64 -0.50 -5.76
CA ILE A 75 10.02 -0.42 -7.09
C ILE A 75 8.58 -0.94 -7.01
N ASP A 76 8.37 -2.03 -6.27
CA ASP A 76 7.04 -2.61 -6.08
C ASP A 76 6.10 -1.67 -5.32
N ALA A 77 6.57 -1.03 -4.24
CA ALA A 77 5.79 -0.06 -3.48
C ALA A 77 5.36 1.15 -4.34
N ARG A 78 6.27 1.67 -5.18
CA ARG A 78 5.95 2.78 -6.09
C ARG A 78 4.91 2.38 -7.13
N ARG A 79 5.05 1.18 -7.69
CA ARG A 79 4.12 0.65 -8.68
C ARG A 79 2.73 0.47 -8.10
N LEU A 80 2.63 -0.13 -6.92
CA LEU A 80 1.35 -0.30 -6.22
C LEU A 80 0.68 1.04 -5.93
N ALA A 81 1.45 2.04 -5.49
CA ALA A 81 0.94 3.38 -5.28
C ALA A 81 0.38 4.02 -6.57
N GLU A 82 1.04 3.80 -7.71
CA GLU A 82 0.55 4.27 -9.01
C GLU A 82 -0.74 3.54 -9.43
N LEU A 83 -0.80 2.21 -9.28
CA LEU A 83 -2.00 1.44 -9.58
C LEU A 83 -3.19 1.85 -8.69
N LEU A 84 -2.94 2.15 -7.42
CA LEU A 84 -3.97 2.67 -6.51
C LEU A 84 -4.49 4.02 -7.00
N ARG A 85 -3.58 4.93 -7.37
CA ARG A 85 -3.91 6.28 -7.87
C ARG A 85 -4.75 6.22 -9.14
N LEU A 86 -4.44 5.28 -10.04
CA LEU A 86 -5.17 5.07 -11.30
C LEU A 86 -6.43 4.20 -11.13
N ASN A 87 -6.73 3.71 -9.92
CA ASN A 87 -7.80 2.74 -9.66
C ASN A 87 -7.71 1.44 -10.50
N HIS A 88 -6.48 1.01 -10.82
CA HIS A 88 -6.22 -0.21 -11.59
C HIS A 88 -5.89 -1.42 -10.70
N LEU A 89 -6.01 -1.30 -9.38
CA LEU A 89 -5.83 -2.43 -8.47
C LEU A 89 -7.02 -3.37 -8.55
N ASN A 90 -6.72 -4.67 -8.54
CA ASN A 90 -7.70 -5.72 -8.35
C ASN A 90 -7.82 -6.03 -6.85
N PRO A 91 -8.84 -5.51 -6.13
CA PRO A 91 -9.00 -5.79 -4.72
C PRO A 91 -9.29 -7.28 -4.51
N ARG A 92 -8.71 -7.86 -3.47
CA ARG A 92 -9.30 -9.05 -2.85
C ARG A 92 -10.46 -8.60 -1.97
N LEU A 93 -11.64 -9.19 -2.17
CA LEU A 93 -12.73 -9.13 -1.19
C LEU A 93 -12.27 -9.91 0.04
N SER A 94 -11.54 -9.26 0.95
CA SER A 94 -11.39 -9.79 2.30
C SER A 94 -12.75 -9.64 2.99
N ARG A 95 -13.34 -10.78 3.36
CA ARG A 95 -14.57 -10.85 4.15
C ARG A 95 -14.44 -10.08 5.46
#